data_AF-A0A7C5R9C5-F1
#
_entry.id   AF-A0A7C5R9C5-F1
#
_cell.length_a   1.000
_cell.length_b   1.000
_cell.length_c   1.000
_cell.angle_alpha   90.00
_cell.angle_beta   90.00
_cell.angle_gamma   90.00
#
_symmetry.space_group_name_H-M   'P 1'
#
loop_
_entity.id
_entity.type
_entity.pdbx_description
1 polymer ?
#
loop_
_entity_poly.entity_id
_entity_poly.type
_entity_poly.pdbx_seq_one_letter_code
_entity_poly.pdbx_strand_id
1 'polypeptide(L)'
;GGAVRGDAGALRSDRYRALMELAEWIPIRAVEQPSGLVNVFFESEALIYQTTVRPVETVYLDDGKGLYAANLVIADTQTPVEPASGKVAGILESRDEVLGGFLDTVNGLAGEVIRQFNRVHASGQGLVGYSQVAAEHAVDDPAAPLDQGGLPFTPESGTFQVILKNTQTGTTDQTSISVQLNGRGDDTTLESVANQINAIDGITATIEQGRLSLVADDPTLEFAFRDDTSGVLAALGINTFFTGTDARDIGVSTTLREDPRLFAASQSGIGADSRNAETLGALFTTPATASDTPLQDLYHNMITGVSQSAAVSQSVTEGYRLFQETLRAEKLAKSGVNIDEEAIRMMTMQRMFQASARFIATVNEMLDVLVNL
;
A
#
# COMPACT_ATOMS: atom_id res chain seq x y z
N GLY A 1 41.03 -46.80 -8.35
CA GLY A 1 39.91 -46.11 -7.70
C GLY A 1 40.17 -44.63 -7.47
N GLY A 2 40.47 -43.85 -8.52
CA GLY A 2 40.68 -42.39 -8.42
C GLY A 2 39.48 -41.53 -8.83
N ALA A 3 38.57 -42.06 -9.67
CA ALA A 3 37.48 -41.28 -10.27
C ALA A 3 36.33 -40.96 -9.29
N VAL A 4 35.96 -41.89 -8.39
CA VAL A 4 34.80 -41.73 -7.48
C VAL A 4 35.03 -40.66 -6.39
N ARG A 5 36.29 -40.42 -5.98
CA ARG A 5 36.62 -39.34 -5.02
C ARG A 5 36.57 -37.95 -5.64
N GLY A 6 36.82 -37.83 -6.95
CA GLY A 6 36.71 -36.56 -7.67
C GLY A 6 35.26 -36.11 -7.85
N ASP A 7 34.39 -37.06 -8.16
CA ASP A 7 32.96 -36.82 -8.42
C ASP A 7 32.18 -36.44 -7.15
N ALA A 8 32.43 -37.15 -6.04
CA ALA A 8 31.85 -36.81 -4.74
C ALA A 8 32.33 -35.45 -4.20
N GLY A 9 33.56 -35.05 -4.53
CA GLY A 9 34.08 -33.72 -4.20
C GLY A 9 33.38 -32.62 -4.99
N ALA A 10 33.23 -32.81 -6.30
CA ALA A 10 32.52 -31.89 -7.18
C ALA A 10 31.06 -31.69 -6.74
N LEU A 11 30.33 -32.77 -6.45
CA LEU A 11 28.94 -32.71 -5.98
C LEU A 11 28.80 -31.98 -4.62
N ARG A 12 29.79 -32.09 -3.73
CA ARG A 12 29.82 -31.31 -2.47
C ARG A 12 30.04 -29.83 -2.72
N SER A 13 30.92 -29.48 -3.68
CA SER A 13 31.14 -28.09 -4.10
C SER A 13 29.90 -27.50 -4.74
N ASP A 14 29.21 -28.24 -5.61
CA ASP A 14 27.96 -27.81 -6.23
C ASP A 14 26.85 -27.63 -5.19
N ARG A 15 26.70 -28.57 -4.26
CA ARG A 15 25.79 -28.44 -3.12
C ARG A 15 26.09 -27.19 -2.30
N TYR A 16 27.35 -26.93 -1.99
CA TYR A 16 27.74 -25.75 -1.22
C TYR A 16 27.43 -24.45 -1.97
N ARG A 17 27.66 -24.41 -3.28
CA ARG A 17 27.25 -23.29 -4.14
C ARG A 17 25.74 -23.08 -4.14
N ALA A 18 24.95 -24.14 -4.32
CA ALA A 18 23.48 -24.05 -4.28
C ALA A 18 22.95 -23.57 -2.93
N LEU A 19 23.56 -24.03 -1.82
CA LEU A 19 23.22 -23.53 -0.48
C LEU A 19 23.59 -22.06 -0.30
N MET A 20 24.73 -21.62 -0.83
CA MET A 20 25.09 -20.19 -0.81
C MET A 20 24.13 -19.36 -1.64
N GLU A 21 23.75 -19.82 -2.84
CA GLU A 21 22.77 -19.13 -3.69
C GLU A 21 21.40 -19.04 -3.00
N LEU A 22 20.92 -20.13 -2.38
CA LEU A 22 19.67 -20.12 -1.62
C LEU A 22 19.75 -19.17 -0.42
N ALA A 23 20.90 -19.10 0.27
CA ALA A 23 21.14 -18.17 1.36
C ALA A 23 21.15 -16.69 0.94
N GLU A 24 21.35 -16.39 -0.36
CA GLU A 24 21.16 -15.02 -0.87
C GLU A 24 19.67 -14.63 -0.93
N TRP A 25 18.77 -15.60 -1.11
CA TRP A 25 17.34 -15.35 -1.25
C TRP A 25 16.64 -15.28 0.10
N ILE A 26 16.88 -16.26 0.97
CA ILE A 26 16.27 -16.39 2.29
C ILE A 26 17.31 -16.88 3.31
N PRO A 27 17.18 -16.53 4.60
CA PRO A 27 18.04 -17.07 5.64
C PRO A 27 17.81 -18.57 5.79
N ILE A 28 18.86 -19.36 5.59
CA ILE A 28 18.81 -20.81 5.76
C ILE A 28 19.80 -21.29 6.82
N ARG A 29 19.43 -22.38 7.49
CA ARG A 29 20.34 -23.17 8.32
C ARG A 29 20.52 -24.54 7.69
N ALA A 30 21.75 -24.82 7.25
CA ALA A 30 22.13 -26.12 6.70
C ALA A 30 22.82 -26.96 7.79
N VAL A 31 22.39 -28.20 7.99
CA VAL A 31 22.98 -29.15 8.94
C VAL A 31 23.38 -30.42 8.21
N GLU A 32 24.69 -30.70 8.15
CA GLU A 32 25.21 -31.95 7.61
C GLU A 32 25.09 -33.08 8.65
N GLN A 33 24.52 -34.20 8.25
CA GLN A 33 24.35 -35.39 9.07
C GLN A 33 25.59 -36.30 8.97
N PRO A 34 25.81 -37.21 9.93
CA PRO A 34 26.88 -38.22 9.84
C PRO A 34 26.83 -39.09 8.58
N SER A 35 25.64 -39.21 7.96
CA SER A 35 25.41 -39.89 6.69
C SER A 35 25.94 -39.11 5.46
N GLY A 36 26.31 -37.84 5.62
CA GLY A 36 26.70 -36.92 4.54
C GLY A 36 25.52 -36.22 3.86
N LEU A 37 24.27 -36.50 4.26
CA LEU A 37 23.08 -35.75 3.84
C LEU A 37 23.05 -34.37 4.52
N VAL A 38 22.41 -33.39 3.87
CA VAL A 38 22.24 -32.05 4.43
C VAL A 38 20.77 -31.74 4.55
N ASN A 39 20.34 -31.41 5.77
CA ASN A 39 19.01 -30.86 6.01
C ASN A 39 19.09 -29.33 5.93
N VAL A 40 18.11 -28.70 5.31
CA VAL A 40 18.02 -27.25 5.14
C VAL A 40 16.74 -26.76 5.79
N PHE A 41 16.88 -25.78 6.67
CA PHE A 41 15.78 -25.19 7.41
C PHE A 41 15.67 -23.70 7.11
N PHE A 42 14.45 -23.20 6.97
CA PHE A 42 14.09 -21.80 7.13
C PHE A 42 13.46 -21.67 8.52
N GLU A 43 14.12 -20.96 9.43
CA GLU A 43 13.76 -20.93 10.86
C GLU A 43 13.60 -22.35 11.46
N SER A 44 12.39 -22.71 11.90
CA SER A 44 12.03 -24.05 12.40
C SER A 44 11.51 -24.98 11.31
N GLU A 45 11.18 -24.46 10.12
CA GLU A 45 10.58 -25.23 9.04
C GLU A 45 11.64 -25.90 8.16
N ALA A 46 11.47 -27.20 7.91
CA ALA A 46 12.37 -27.95 7.04
C ALA A 46 12.00 -27.73 5.57
N LEU A 47 12.88 -27.09 4.81
CA LEU A 47 12.76 -26.99 3.34
C LEU A 47 13.30 -28.25 2.65
N ILE A 48 14.37 -28.81 3.21
CA ILE A 48 14.95 -30.08 2.77
C ILE A 48 15.20 -30.94 4.00
N TYR A 49 14.62 -32.13 4.02
CA TYR A 49 14.84 -33.11 5.07
C TYR A 49 15.16 -34.47 4.45
N GLN A 50 16.40 -34.93 4.64
CA GLN A 50 16.95 -36.12 4.01
C GLN A 50 16.86 -36.08 2.47
N THR A 51 15.83 -36.70 1.89
CA THR A 51 15.58 -36.77 0.44
C THR A 51 14.29 -36.04 0.03
N THR A 52 13.54 -35.53 1.00
CA THR A 52 12.28 -34.81 0.79
C THR A 52 12.56 -33.32 0.64
N VAL A 53 12.01 -32.73 -0.42
CA VAL A 53 12.01 -31.28 -0.65
C VAL A 53 10.59 -30.78 -0.44
N ARG A 54 10.44 -29.71 0.34
CA ARG A 54 9.19 -28.96 0.51
C ARG A 54 9.29 -27.68 -0.30
N PRO A 55 8.58 -27.58 -1.44
CA PRO A 55 8.66 -26.39 -2.28
C PRO A 55 7.99 -25.21 -1.58
N VAL A 56 8.54 -24.02 -1.84
CA VAL A 56 7.90 -22.75 -1.52
C VAL A 56 7.18 -22.29 -2.77
N GLU A 57 5.92 -21.89 -2.62
CA GLU A 57 5.08 -21.38 -3.71
C GLU A 57 4.57 -19.98 -3.41
N THR A 58 4.13 -19.30 -4.45
CA THR A 58 3.55 -17.96 -4.35
C THR A 58 2.03 -18.06 -4.34
N VAL A 59 1.41 -17.44 -3.33
CA VAL A 59 -0.04 -17.28 -3.22
C VAL A 59 -0.35 -15.81 -3.33
N TYR A 60 -1.33 -15.46 -4.16
CA TYR A 60 -1.78 -14.09 -4.31
C TYR A 60 -2.94 -13.84 -3.36
N LEU A 61 -2.77 -12.89 -2.45
CA LEU A 61 -3.83 -12.42 -1.57
C LEU A 61 -4.21 -11.00 -1.98
N ASP A 62 -5.50 -10.71 -1.93
CA ASP A 62 -5.99 -9.33 -2.03
C ASP A 62 -5.56 -8.59 -0.76
N ASP A 63 -4.83 -7.48 -0.92
CA ASP A 63 -4.38 -6.65 0.19
C ASP A 63 -5.49 -5.73 0.74
N GLY A 64 -6.70 -5.79 0.18
CA GLY A 64 -7.81 -4.93 0.53
C GLY A 64 -7.68 -3.50 -0.02
N LYS A 65 -6.58 -3.20 -0.70
CA LYS A 65 -6.28 -1.92 -1.39
C LYS A 65 -6.35 -2.07 -2.91
N GLY A 66 -6.83 -3.21 -3.41
CA GLY A 66 -7.00 -3.48 -4.83
C GLY A 66 -5.72 -3.92 -5.54
N LEU A 67 -4.68 -4.30 -4.79
CA LEU A 67 -3.47 -4.92 -5.31
C LEU A 67 -3.41 -6.39 -4.84
N TYR A 68 -3.09 -7.29 -5.76
CA TYR A 68 -2.79 -8.67 -5.39
C TYR A 68 -1.34 -8.75 -4.89
N ALA A 69 -1.16 -8.93 -3.58
CA ALA A 69 0.14 -9.14 -2.96
C ALA A 69 0.56 -10.61 -3.12
N ALA A 70 1.74 -10.81 -3.72
CA ALA A 70 2.38 -12.11 -3.85
C ALA A 70 3.03 -12.51 -2.51
N ASN A 71 2.45 -13.46 -1.80
CA ASN A 71 2.97 -13.99 -0.55
C ASN A 71 3.59 -15.36 -0.77
N LEU A 72 4.57 -15.74 0.05
CA LEU A 72 5.24 -17.02 -0.07
C LEU A 72 4.73 -17.96 1.01
N VAL A 73 4.47 -19.22 0.63
CA VAL A 73 4.07 -20.27 1.56
C VAL A 73 4.81 -21.56 1.26
N ILE A 74 4.95 -22.42 2.27
CA ILE A 74 5.38 -23.81 2.06
C ILE A 74 4.19 -24.59 1.49
N ALA A 75 4.34 -25.18 0.31
CA ALA A 75 3.20 -25.68 -0.48
C ALA A 75 2.33 -26.72 0.22
N ASP A 76 2.93 -27.58 1.05
CA ASP A 76 2.20 -28.67 1.71
C ASP A 76 1.48 -28.24 3.00
N THR A 77 2.01 -27.25 3.73
CA THR A 77 1.41 -26.77 4.98
C THR A 77 0.67 -25.45 4.84
N GLN A 78 0.89 -24.73 3.73
CA GLN A 78 0.46 -23.34 3.52
C GLN A 78 1.02 -22.39 4.60
N THR A 79 2.12 -22.77 5.27
CA THR A 79 2.78 -21.92 6.27
C THR A 79 3.44 -20.73 5.58
N PRO A 80 3.19 -19.48 6.00
CA PRO A 80 3.84 -18.29 5.46
C PRO A 80 5.37 -18.35 5.56
N VAL A 81 6.05 -17.85 4.54
CA VAL A 81 7.50 -17.72 4.47
C VAL A 81 7.82 -16.23 4.40
N GLU A 82 8.05 -15.62 5.56
CA GLU A 82 8.34 -14.20 5.74
C GLU A 82 9.77 -14.00 6.23
N PRO A 83 10.76 -14.00 5.33
CA PRO A 83 12.15 -13.91 5.73
C PRO A 83 12.48 -12.50 6.25
N ALA A 84 13.19 -12.42 7.37
CA ALA A 84 13.70 -11.16 7.91
C ALA A 84 14.93 -10.61 7.17
N SER A 85 15.51 -11.36 6.21
CA SER A 85 16.69 -10.96 5.44
C SER A 85 16.78 -11.70 4.10
N GLY A 86 17.74 -11.32 3.26
CA GLY A 86 17.90 -11.88 1.91
C GLY A 86 17.08 -11.13 0.85
N LYS A 87 17.22 -11.53 -0.41
CA LYS A 87 16.58 -10.85 -1.54
C LYS A 87 15.05 -10.86 -1.44
N VAL A 88 14.45 -11.93 -0.93
CA VAL A 88 13.00 -12.00 -0.76
C VAL A 88 12.53 -10.95 0.24
N ALA A 89 13.20 -10.84 1.40
CA ALA A 89 12.86 -9.83 2.40
C ALA A 89 12.92 -8.41 1.82
N GLY A 90 14.01 -8.08 1.10
CA GLY A 90 14.16 -6.76 0.48
C GLY A 90 13.14 -6.48 -0.62
N ILE A 91 12.70 -7.49 -1.37
CA ILE A 91 11.62 -7.34 -2.35
C ILE A 91 10.28 -7.08 -1.65
N LEU A 92 9.99 -7.82 -0.58
CA LEU A 92 8.76 -7.63 0.21
C LEU A 92 8.74 -6.25 0.87
N GLU A 93 9.82 -5.83 1.53
CA GLU A 93 9.96 -4.49 2.13
C GLU A 93 9.81 -3.38 1.07
N SER A 94 10.47 -3.53 -0.09
CA SER A 94 10.35 -2.55 -1.18
C SER A 94 8.93 -2.44 -1.72
N ARG A 95 8.17 -3.54 -1.76
CA ARG A 95 6.80 -3.57 -2.26
C ARG A 95 5.82 -3.03 -1.21
N ASP A 96 5.88 -3.57 0.00
CA ASP A 96 4.86 -3.37 1.03
C ASP A 96 5.08 -2.08 1.81
N GLU A 97 6.32 -1.78 2.18
CA GLU A 97 6.63 -0.59 2.98
C GLU A 97 6.91 0.63 2.10
N VAL A 98 7.82 0.51 1.14
CA VAL A 98 8.26 1.65 0.34
C VAL A 98 7.22 2.05 -0.69
N LEU A 99 6.84 1.13 -1.58
CA LEU A 99 5.83 1.40 -2.60
C LEU A 99 4.44 1.53 -1.96
N GLY A 100 4.05 0.62 -1.07
CA GLY A 100 2.77 0.69 -0.35
C GLY A 100 2.60 2.00 0.42
N GLY A 101 3.60 2.42 1.19
CA GLY A 101 3.57 3.70 1.92
C GLY A 101 3.50 4.92 1.00
N PHE A 102 4.16 4.88 -0.17
CA PHE A 102 4.03 5.94 -1.16
C PHE A 102 2.62 6.00 -1.76
N LEU A 103 2.03 4.86 -2.12
CA LEU A 103 0.66 4.80 -2.62
C LEU A 103 -0.35 5.32 -1.59
N ASP A 104 -0.19 4.96 -0.31
CA ASP A 104 -1.01 5.50 0.78
C ASP A 104 -0.88 7.02 0.89
N THR A 105 0.32 7.57 0.69
CA THR A 105 0.55 9.02 0.70
C THR A 105 -0.14 9.71 -0.49
N VAL A 106 -0.05 9.13 -1.69
CA VAL A 106 -0.72 9.65 -2.90
C VAL A 106 -2.24 9.58 -2.74
N ASN A 107 -2.76 8.47 -2.22
CA ASN A 107 -4.18 8.30 -1.92
C ASN A 107 -4.67 9.33 -0.89
N GLY A 108 -3.91 9.56 0.18
CA GLY A 108 -4.22 10.58 1.18
C GLY A 108 -4.24 11.99 0.60
N LEU A 109 -3.26 12.36 -0.24
CA LEU A 109 -3.26 13.65 -0.94
C LEU A 109 -4.48 13.81 -1.85
N ALA A 110 -4.81 12.78 -2.63
CA ALA A 110 -5.98 12.81 -3.52
C ALA A 110 -7.29 12.94 -2.72
N GLY A 111 -7.44 12.18 -1.64
CA GLY A 111 -8.59 12.28 -0.73
C GLY A 111 -8.74 13.68 -0.15
N GLU A 112 -7.63 14.32 0.24
CA GLU A 112 -7.65 15.70 0.73
C GLU A 112 -7.98 16.73 -0.35
N VAL A 113 -7.49 16.55 -1.58
CA VAL A 113 -7.89 17.38 -2.73
C VAL A 113 -9.39 17.28 -2.97
N ILE A 114 -9.93 16.05 -3.02
CA ILE A 114 -11.37 15.79 -3.21
C ILE A 114 -12.17 16.47 -2.10
N ARG A 115 -11.83 16.19 -0.84
CA ARG A 115 -12.56 16.68 0.33
C ARG A 115 -12.57 18.21 0.40
N GLN A 116 -11.40 18.85 0.35
CA GLN A 116 -11.29 20.29 0.51
C GLN A 116 -11.92 21.04 -0.67
N PHE A 117 -11.71 20.55 -1.90
CA PHE A 117 -12.34 21.16 -3.08
C PHE A 117 -13.85 21.00 -3.06
N ASN A 118 -14.36 19.81 -2.75
CA ASN A 118 -15.80 19.56 -2.68
C ASN A 118 -16.45 20.36 -1.56
N ARG A 119 -15.81 20.55 -0.41
CA ARG A 119 -16.35 21.37 0.69
C ARG A 119 -16.59 22.83 0.27
N VAL A 120 -15.64 23.42 -0.45
CA VAL A 120 -15.78 24.79 -1.00
C VAL A 120 -16.76 24.81 -2.17
N HIS A 121 -16.67 23.85 -3.10
CA HIS A 121 -17.53 23.80 -4.28
C HIS A 121 -19.01 23.60 -3.90
N ALA A 122 -19.31 22.71 -2.95
CA ALA A 122 -20.66 22.44 -2.49
C ALA A 122 -21.33 23.66 -1.80
N SER A 123 -20.53 24.61 -1.30
CA SER A 123 -20.98 25.89 -0.75
C SER A 123 -21.20 26.99 -1.79
N GLY A 124 -20.96 26.70 -3.07
CA GLY A 124 -21.17 27.64 -4.17
C GLY A 124 -22.39 27.33 -5.02
N GLN A 125 -22.63 28.21 -5.99
CA GLN A 125 -23.80 28.16 -6.87
C GLN A 125 -23.37 28.30 -8.33
N GLY A 126 -24.03 27.55 -9.20
CA GLY A 126 -23.81 27.59 -10.65
C GLY A 126 -24.34 28.85 -11.32
N LEU A 127 -24.16 28.93 -12.64
CA LEU A 127 -24.88 29.87 -13.51
C LEU A 127 -26.39 29.57 -13.55
N VAL A 128 -26.75 28.30 -13.34
CA VAL A 128 -28.11 27.80 -13.16
C VAL A 128 -28.19 27.01 -11.86
N GLY A 129 -29.38 26.87 -11.29
CA GLY A 129 -29.62 25.96 -10.17
C GLY A 129 -30.00 24.57 -10.65
N TYR A 130 -30.16 23.65 -9.71
CA TYR A 130 -30.63 22.30 -9.94
C TYR A 130 -32.16 22.27 -10.06
N SER A 131 -32.67 21.50 -11.01
CA SER A 131 -34.05 21.01 -11.00
C SER A 131 -34.17 19.68 -10.27
N GLN A 132 -33.10 18.90 -10.26
CA GLN A 132 -32.94 17.69 -9.46
C GLN A 132 -31.45 17.46 -9.15
N VAL A 133 -31.16 16.86 -8.00
CA VAL A 133 -29.82 16.37 -7.65
C VAL A 133 -29.96 15.17 -6.71
N ALA A 134 -29.11 14.16 -6.91
CA ALA A 134 -29.02 13.01 -6.01
C ALA A 134 -27.63 12.94 -5.38
N ALA A 135 -27.57 12.47 -4.14
CA ALA A 135 -26.34 12.17 -3.42
C ALA A 135 -25.53 11.08 -4.15
N GLU A 136 -24.22 11.29 -4.27
CA GLU A 136 -23.27 10.32 -4.80
C GLU A 136 -22.92 9.22 -3.79
N HIS A 137 -23.05 9.50 -2.50
CA HIS A 137 -22.80 8.52 -1.44
C HIS A 137 -24.09 8.13 -0.74
N ALA A 138 -24.23 6.82 -0.49
CA ALA A 138 -25.28 6.29 0.34
C ALA A 138 -24.80 6.25 1.79
N VAL A 139 -25.70 6.48 2.74
CA VAL A 139 -25.45 6.15 4.14
C VAL A 139 -25.83 4.69 4.42
N ASP A 140 -25.16 4.07 5.39
CA ASP A 140 -25.46 2.69 5.81
C ASP A 140 -26.85 2.55 6.43
N ASP A 141 -27.25 3.52 7.27
CA ASP A 141 -28.56 3.60 7.91
C ASP A 141 -29.07 5.06 7.91
N PRO A 142 -30.17 5.38 7.18
CA PRO A 142 -30.75 6.73 7.14
C PRO A 142 -31.17 7.30 8.50
N ALA A 143 -31.44 6.43 9.47
CA ALA A 143 -31.86 6.80 10.82
C ALA A 143 -30.67 6.90 11.81
N ALA A 144 -29.45 6.57 11.39
CA ALA A 144 -28.25 6.75 12.19
C ALA A 144 -27.69 8.18 12.06
N PRO A 145 -26.93 8.66 13.07
CA PRO A 145 -26.20 9.92 12.98
C PRO A 145 -25.29 9.97 11.73
N LEU A 146 -25.27 11.11 11.04
CA LEU A 146 -24.52 11.25 9.78
C LEU A 146 -23.00 11.11 9.95
N ASP A 147 -22.47 11.40 11.13
CA ASP A 147 -21.06 11.16 11.46
C ASP A 147 -20.71 9.67 11.65
N GLN A 148 -21.72 8.80 11.68
CA GLN A 148 -21.62 7.33 11.77
C GLN A 148 -22.20 6.65 10.52
N GLY A 149 -22.56 7.43 9.49
CA GLY A 149 -23.29 6.94 8.32
C GLY A 149 -22.45 6.24 7.25
N GLY A 150 -21.17 5.95 7.49
CA GLY A 150 -20.29 5.30 6.50
C GLY A 150 -19.87 6.18 5.33
N LEU A 151 -19.99 7.51 5.46
CA LEU A 151 -19.63 8.47 4.42
C LEU A 151 -18.09 8.56 4.23
N PRO A 152 -17.60 8.89 3.01
CA PRO A 152 -16.16 9.02 2.75
C PRO A 152 -15.45 10.05 3.62
N PHE A 153 -16.17 11.10 4.01
CA PHE A 153 -15.71 12.15 4.90
C PHE A 153 -16.75 12.36 5.98
N THR A 154 -16.31 12.51 7.22
CA THR A 154 -17.20 12.72 8.36
C THR A 154 -17.66 14.18 8.38
N PRO A 155 -18.97 14.47 8.28
CA PRO A 155 -19.48 15.83 8.46
C PRO A 155 -19.35 16.28 9.92
N GLU A 156 -19.36 17.60 10.12
CA GLU A 156 -19.26 18.24 11.44
C GLU A 156 -20.57 18.95 11.79
N SER A 157 -20.73 19.33 13.06
CA SER A 157 -21.83 20.22 13.47
C SER A 157 -21.73 21.57 12.74
N GLY A 158 -22.86 22.04 12.20
CA GLY A 158 -22.93 23.30 11.48
C GLY A 158 -24.29 23.51 10.82
N THR A 159 -24.26 24.20 9.69
CA THR A 159 -25.43 24.49 8.86
C THR A 159 -25.04 24.54 7.40
N PHE A 160 -26.01 24.35 6.52
CA PHE A 160 -25.97 24.79 5.13
C PHE A 160 -27.29 25.47 4.79
N GLN A 161 -27.35 26.22 3.69
CA GLN A 161 -28.59 26.83 3.23
C GLN A 161 -29.02 26.26 1.89
N VAL A 162 -30.32 26.06 1.75
CA VAL A 162 -31.01 25.80 0.48
C VAL A 162 -31.56 27.11 -0.04
N ILE A 163 -31.31 27.38 -1.30
CA ILE A 163 -31.78 28.56 -2.02
C ILE A 163 -32.76 28.08 -3.06
N LEU A 164 -33.98 28.60 -3.06
CA LEU A 164 -34.98 28.30 -4.06
C LEU A 164 -35.25 29.56 -4.89
N LYS A 165 -35.06 29.49 -6.20
CA LYS A 165 -35.23 30.60 -7.13
C LYS A 165 -36.36 30.29 -8.10
N ASN A 166 -37.34 31.19 -8.17
CA ASN A 166 -38.30 31.18 -9.26
C ASN A 166 -37.70 31.87 -10.49
N THR A 167 -37.54 31.11 -11.58
CA THR A 167 -36.91 31.56 -12.82
C THR A 167 -37.76 32.57 -13.60
N GLN A 168 -39.08 32.63 -13.36
CA GLN A 168 -39.97 33.59 -14.01
C GLN A 168 -39.97 34.94 -13.30
N THR A 169 -40.02 34.97 -11.97
CA THR A 169 -40.08 36.21 -11.19
C THR A 169 -38.71 36.72 -10.76
N GLY A 170 -37.70 35.85 -10.74
CA GLY A 170 -36.37 36.12 -10.18
C GLY A 170 -36.35 36.12 -8.63
N THR A 171 -37.48 35.88 -7.98
CA THR A 171 -37.57 35.82 -6.51
C THR A 171 -36.75 34.65 -5.98
N THR A 172 -36.06 34.87 -4.86
CA THR A 172 -35.21 33.87 -4.23
C THR A 172 -35.54 33.77 -2.75
N ASP A 173 -35.85 32.58 -2.29
CA ASP A 173 -36.03 32.24 -0.88
C ASP A 173 -34.81 31.46 -0.38
N GLN A 174 -34.45 31.66 0.89
CA GLN A 174 -33.28 31.03 1.50
C GLN A 174 -33.70 30.41 2.83
N THR A 175 -33.40 29.13 3.02
CA THR A 175 -33.70 28.40 4.24
C THR A 175 -32.46 27.70 4.76
N SER A 176 -32.19 27.87 6.05
CA SER A 176 -31.07 27.19 6.72
C SER A 176 -31.49 25.81 7.17
N ILE A 177 -30.65 24.82 6.90
CA ILE A 177 -30.74 23.45 7.38
C ILE A 177 -29.70 23.28 8.49
N SER A 178 -30.11 22.77 9.64
CA SER A 178 -29.23 22.54 10.79
C SER A 178 -28.66 21.12 10.76
N VAL A 179 -27.35 21.02 11.01
CA VAL A 179 -26.64 19.76 11.17
C VAL A 179 -26.02 19.75 12.57
N GLN A 180 -26.52 18.89 13.43
CA GLN A 180 -26.08 18.73 14.82
C GLN A 180 -25.48 17.34 14.96
N LEU A 181 -24.20 17.27 15.30
CA LEU A 181 -23.43 16.03 15.44
C LEU A 181 -22.57 16.20 16.70
N ASN A 182 -23.24 16.19 17.86
CA ASN A 182 -22.65 16.51 19.15
C ASN A 182 -22.59 15.28 20.10
N GLY A 183 -23.02 14.11 19.61
CA GLY A 183 -23.02 12.85 20.36
C GLY A 183 -24.17 12.72 21.33
N ARG A 184 -25.28 13.45 21.11
CA ARG A 184 -26.49 13.38 21.95
C ARG A 184 -27.64 12.74 21.17
N GLY A 185 -28.75 12.49 21.86
CA GLY A 185 -29.92 11.81 21.28
C GLY A 185 -30.68 12.60 20.19
N ASP A 186 -30.20 13.79 19.84
CA ASP A 186 -30.76 14.69 18.81
C ASP A 186 -29.80 14.90 17.62
N ASP A 187 -28.79 14.03 17.47
CA ASP A 187 -27.89 14.08 16.32
C ASP A 187 -28.65 13.96 14.99
N THR A 188 -28.16 14.68 13.99
CA THR A 188 -28.75 14.81 12.67
C THR A 188 -28.50 13.54 11.87
N THR A 189 -29.58 13.00 11.33
CA THR A 189 -29.62 11.80 10.50
C THR A 189 -29.95 12.19 9.06
N LEU A 190 -29.82 11.27 8.10
CA LEU A 190 -30.23 11.56 6.73
C LEU A 190 -31.74 11.82 6.64
N GLU A 191 -32.54 11.08 7.41
CA GLU A 191 -33.98 11.30 7.52
C GLU A 191 -34.33 12.69 8.07
N SER A 192 -33.59 13.18 9.08
CA SER A 192 -33.87 14.51 9.63
C SER A 192 -33.47 15.63 8.67
N VAL A 193 -32.42 15.46 7.87
CA VAL A 193 -32.09 16.38 6.76
C VAL A 193 -33.21 16.39 5.72
N ALA A 194 -33.68 15.22 5.27
CA ALA A 194 -34.78 15.14 4.31
C ALA A 194 -36.06 15.80 4.85
N ASN A 195 -36.38 15.59 6.12
CA ASN A 195 -37.53 16.24 6.77
C ASN A 195 -37.40 17.76 6.86
N GLN A 196 -36.20 18.28 7.15
CA GLN A 196 -35.95 19.73 7.15
C GLN A 196 -36.09 20.33 5.75
N ILE A 197 -35.63 19.63 4.70
CA ILE A 197 -35.78 20.09 3.31
C ILE A 197 -37.24 20.02 2.86
N ASN A 198 -37.96 18.94 3.19
CA ASN A 198 -39.40 18.80 2.91
C ASN A 198 -40.29 19.83 3.63
N ALA A 199 -39.75 20.57 4.60
CA ALA A 199 -40.45 21.70 5.22
C ALA A 199 -40.33 23.00 4.40
N ILE A 200 -39.56 23.01 3.30
CA ILE A 200 -39.44 24.11 2.36
C ILE A 200 -40.45 23.90 1.22
N ASP A 201 -41.34 24.86 1.00
CA ASP A 201 -42.29 24.81 -0.11
C ASP A 201 -41.55 24.87 -1.46
N GLY A 202 -41.84 23.93 -2.37
CA GLY A 202 -41.32 23.94 -3.74
C GLY A 202 -40.10 23.03 -3.99
N ILE A 203 -39.68 22.26 -2.99
CA ILE A 203 -38.65 21.22 -3.12
C ILE A 203 -39.06 19.96 -2.34
N THR A 204 -38.91 18.81 -2.98
CA THR A 204 -39.14 17.50 -2.38
C THR A 204 -37.81 16.77 -2.17
N ALA A 205 -37.63 16.21 -0.98
CA ALA A 205 -36.52 15.34 -0.60
C ALA A 205 -37.00 13.90 -0.38
N THR A 206 -36.39 12.94 -1.07
CA THR A 206 -36.64 11.51 -0.92
C THR A 206 -35.36 10.76 -0.56
N ILE A 207 -35.51 9.61 0.11
CA ILE A 207 -34.38 8.72 0.43
C ILE A 207 -34.65 7.37 -0.21
N GLU A 208 -33.74 6.92 -1.08
CA GLU A 208 -33.78 5.61 -1.71
C GLU A 208 -32.44 4.92 -1.52
N GLN A 209 -32.43 3.72 -0.93
CA GLN A 209 -31.21 2.93 -0.70
C GLN A 209 -30.09 3.74 0.00
N GLY A 210 -30.45 4.53 1.02
CA GLY A 210 -29.50 5.36 1.75
C GLY A 210 -29.05 6.64 1.03
N ARG A 211 -29.59 6.94 -0.15
CA ARG A 211 -29.22 8.13 -0.93
C ARG A 211 -30.33 9.17 -0.89
N LEU A 212 -29.96 10.40 -0.57
CA LEU A 212 -30.84 11.56 -0.63
C LEU A 212 -31.00 12.01 -2.09
N SER A 213 -32.23 12.21 -2.53
CA SER A 213 -32.55 12.82 -3.82
C SER A 213 -33.45 14.02 -3.60
N LEU A 214 -33.14 15.13 -4.27
CA LEU A 214 -33.89 16.36 -4.20
C LEU A 214 -34.43 16.72 -5.58
N VAL A 215 -35.68 17.16 -5.63
CA VAL A 215 -36.38 17.52 -6.86
C VAL A 215 -37.17 18.81 -6.62
N ALA A 216 -37.06 19.76 -7.55
CA ALA A 216 -37.90 20.95 -7.54
C ALA A 216 -39.34 20.57 -7.93
N ASP A 217 -40.33 21.04 -7.17
CA ASP A 217 -41.73 20.60 -7.35
C ASP A 217 -42.38 21.17 -8.63
N ASP A 218 -41.83 22.26 -9.16
CA ASP A 218 -42.33 22.98 -10.33
C ASP A 218 -41.18 23.30 -11.30
N PRO A 219 -41.39 23.19 -12.63
CA PRO A 219 -40.35 23.45 -13.63
C PRO A 219 -39.86 24.91 -13.69
N THR A 220 -40.57 25.84 -13.04
CA THR A 220 -40.14 27.24 -12.90
C THR A 220 -39.22 27.46 -11.71
N LEU A 221 -39.02 26.46 -10.86
CA LEU A 221 -38.15 26.52 -9.70
C LEU A 221 -36.81 25.85 -9.99
N GLU A 222 -35.74 26.50 -9.52
CA GLU A 222 -34.40 25.93 -9.45
C GLU A 222 -33.90 26.11 -8.02
N PHE A 223 -33.13 25.14 -7.52
CA PHE A 223 -32.51 25.25 -6.19
C PHE A 223 -30.99 25.19 -6.25
N ALA A 224 -30.34 25.79 -5.26
CA ALA A 224 -28.90 25.73 -5.08
C ALA A 224 -28.55 25.71 -3.59
N PHE A 225 -27.28 25.52 -3.28
CA PHE A 225 -26.79 25.48 -1.91
C PHE A 225 -25.81 26.61 -1.64
N ARG A 226 -25.63 26.97 -0.37
CA ARG A 226 -24.60 27.90 0.07
C ARG A 226 -24.21 27.69 1.53
N ASP A 227 -23.06 28.24 1.89
CA ASP A 227 -22.60 28.38 3.26
C ASP A 227 -22.65 27.05 4.05
N ASP A 228 -22.20 25.94 3.45
CA ASP A 228 -22.13 24.64 4.12
C ASP A 228 -20.90 24.56 5.04
N THR A 229 -21.12 24.97 6.29
CA THR A 229 -20.13 24.87 7.36
C THR A 229 -19.98 23.45 7.89
N SER A 230 -21.03 22.62 7.76
CA SER A 230 -21.04 21.23 8.23
C SER A 230 -20.23 20.28 7.34
N GLY A 231 -20.06 20.62 6.06
CA GLY A 231 -19.48 19.75 5.05
C GLY A 231 -20.37 18.57 4.66
N VAL A 232 -21.62 18.54 5.10
CA VAL A 232 -22.56 17.44 4.84
C VAL A 232 -22.87 17.28 3.36
N LEU A 233 -22.94 18.37 2.59
CA LEU A 233 -23.22 18.29 1.15
C LEU A 233 -22.05 17.61 0.43
N ALA A 234 -20.82 18.00 0.77
CA ALA A 234 -19.62 17.37 0.23
C ALA A 234 -19.50 15.89 0.65
N ALA A 235 -19.83 15.56 1.91
CA ALA A 235 -19.81 14.20 2.42
C ALA A 235 -20.84 13.28 1.73
N LEU A 236 -22.03 13.81 1.40
CA LEU A 236 -23.07 13.11 0.64
C LEU A 236 -22.78 13.08 -0.88
N GLY A 237 -21.81 13.85 -1.35
CA GLY A 237 -21.54 14.01 -2.79
C GLY A 237 -22.61 14.82 -3.52
N ILE A 238 -23.25 15.77 -2.84
CA ILE A 238 -24.21 16.71 -3.42
C ILE A 238 -23.47 18.01 -3.76
N ASN A 239 -23.70 18.52 -4.97
CA ASN A 239 -23.07 19.76 -5.46
C ASN A 239 -21.53 19.68 -5.45
N THR A 240 -20.96 18.50 -5.69
CA THR A 240 -19.52 18.25 -5.69
C THR A 240 -18.91 18.34 -7.09
N PHE A 241 -17.61 18.64 -7.14
CA PHE A 241 -16.84 18.67 -8.39
C PHE A 241 -16.15 17.35 -8.66
N PHE A 242 -15.41 16.87 -7.65
CA PHE A 242 -14.73 15.58 -7.74
C PHE A 242 -15.63 14.45 -7.23
N THR A 243 -15.51 13.30 -7.89
CA THR A 243 -16.01 11.99 -7.44
C THR A 243 -14.85 11.19 -6.85
N GLY A 244 -15.16 10.09 -6.17
CA GLY A 244 -14.16 9.19 -5.61
C GLY A 244 -13.68 9.60 -4.23
N THR A 245 -12.69 8.87 -3.71
CA THR A 245 -12.20 8.96 -2.33
C THR A 245 -10.68 9.00 -2.25
N ASP A 246 -9.99 8.54 -3.28
CA ASP A 246 -8.54 8.51 -3.34
C ASP A 246 -8.01 8.62 -4.78
N ALA A 247 -6.71 8.38 -4.98
CA ALA A 247 -6.07 8.59 -6.28
C ALA A 247 -6.45 7.54 -7.33
N ARG A 248 -7.03 6.42 -6.93
CA ARG A 248 -7.42 5.31 -7.81
C ARG A 248 -8.77 5.59 -8.49
N ASP A 249 -9.66 6.30 -7.80
CA ASP A 249 -11.04 6.52 -8.22
C ASP A 249 -11.41 8.00 -8.40
N ILE A 250 -10.49 8.93 -8.15
CA ILE A 250 -10.73 10.36 -8.37
C ILE A 250 -11.19 10.63 -9.81
N GLY A 251 -12.31 11.34 -9.91
CA GLY A 251 -12.92 11.69 -11.18
C GLY A 251 -13.69 13.01 -11.10
N VAL A 252 -14.30 13.42 -12.21
CA VAL A 252 -15.16 14.62 -12.25
C VAL A 252 -16.62 14.18 -12.26
N SER A 253 -17.45 14.87 -11.47
CA SER A 253 -18.90 14.66 -11.37
C SER A 253 -19.55 14.55 -12.75
N THR A 254 -20.35 13.51 -12.96
CA THR A 254 -21.11 13.32 -14.21
C THR A 254 -22.09 14.47 -14.41
N THR A 255 -22.73 14.94 -13.34
CA THR A 255 -23.64 16.09 -13.36
C THR A 255 -22.99 17.35 -13.95
N LEU A 256 -21.75 17.65 -13.56
CA LEU A 256 -21.00 18.79 -14.13
C LEU A 256 -20.50 18.55 -15.54
N ARG A 257 -20.19 17.31 -15.91
CA ARG A 257 -19.80 16.96 -17.29
C ARG A 257 -20.98 17.11 -18.26
N GLU A 258 -22.19 16.80 -17.79
CA GLU A 258 -23.42 16.92 -18.57
C GLU A 258 -23.92 18.36 -18.65
N ASP A 259 -23.85 19.12 -17.57
CA ASP A 259 -24.15 20.55 -17.56
C ASP A 259 -23.08 21.38 -16.84
N PRO A 260 -22.07 21.88 -17.58
CA PRO A 260 -21.02 22.73 -17.01
C PRO A 260 -21.52 24.05 -16.40
N ARG A 261 -22.77 24.47 -16.69
CA ARG A 261 -23.36 25.67 -16.09
C ARG A 261 -23.61 25.49 -14.60
N LEU A 262 -23.63 24.26 -14.10
CA LEU A 262 -23.76 23.95 -12.67
C LEU A 262 -22.44 24.14 -11.90
N PHE A 263 -21.33 24.45 -12.56
CA PHE A 263 -20.06 24.74 -11.88
C PHE A 263 -20.22 25.88 -10.88
N ALA A 264 -19.99 25.57 -9.61
CA ALA A 264 -20.42 26.36 -8.46
C ALA A 264 -19.50 27.57 -8.19
N ALA A 265 -19.43 28.50 -9.15
CA ALA A 265 -18.51 29.64 -9.12
C ALA A 265 -18.97 30.81 -8.20
N SER A 266 -20.27 30.90 -7.91
CA SER A 266 -20.87 32.07 -7.25
C SER A 266 -21.12 31.85 -5.76
N GLN A 267 -20.96 32.90 -4.95
CA GLN A 267 -21.36 32.91 -3.53
C GLN A 267 -22.57 33.81 -3.22
N SER A 268 -22.92 34.79 -4.08
CA SER A 268 -24.04 35.71 -3.83
C SER A 268 -25.39 35.24 -4.37
N GLY A 269 -25.44 34.18 -5.18
CA GLY A 269 -26.66 33.79 -5.87
C GLY A 269 -26.40 32.99 -7.14
N ILE A 270 -27.42 32.34 -7.67
CA ILE A 270 -27.36 31.60 -8.95
C ILE A 270 -27.01 32.58 -10.08
N GLY A 271 -25.84 32.36 -10.70
CA GLY A 271 -25.30 33.17 -11.80
C GLY A 271 -24.92 34.60 -11.43
N ALA A 272 -24.62 34.86 -10.15
CA ALA A 272 -24.44 36.22 -9.65
C ALA A 272 -22.97 36.71 -9.63
N ASP A 273 -22.00 35.86 -9.26
CA ASP A 273 -20.58 36.24 -9.19
C ASP A 273 -19.61 35.06 -9.44
N SER A 274 -18.31 35.30 -9.26
CA SER A 274 -17.22 34.32 -9.39
C SER A 274 -16.38 34.13 -8.12
N ARG A 275 -16.87 34.57 -6.96
CA ARG A 275 -16.06 34.59 -5.71
C ARG A 275 -15.75 33.19 -5.19
N ASN A 276 -16.62 32.21 -5.43
CA ASN A 276 -16.31 30.84 -5.07
C ASN A 276 -15.20 30.28 -5.97
N ALA A 277 -15.20 30.63 -7.26
CA ALA A 277 -14.13 30.22 -8.18
C ALA A 277 -12.76 30.80 -7.77
N GLU A 278 -12.72 32.04 -7.29
CA GLU A 278 -11.50 32.63 -6.71
C GLU A 278 -11.02 31.85 -5.47
N THR A 279 -11.96 31.45 -4.61
CA THR A 279 -11.66 30.64 -3.41
C THR A 279 -11.14 29.25 -3.80
N LEU A 280 -11.77 28.60 -4.79
CA LEU A 280 -11.33 27.33 -5.35
C LEU A 280 -9.93 27.43 -5.98
N GLY A 281 -9.63 28.54 -6.67
CA GLY A 281 -8.30 28.80 -7.23
C GLY A 281 -7.20 28.99 -6.18
N ALA A 282 -7.57 29.41 -4.97
CA ALA A 282 -6.65 29.59 -3.85
C ALA A 282 -6.48 28.33 -2.97
N LEU A 283 -7.27 27.27 -3.19
CA LEU A 283 -7.29 26.08 -2.32
C LEU A 283 -5.94 25.38 -2.15
N PHE A 284 -5.08 25.49 -3.17
CA PHE A 284 -3.75 24.89 -3.08
C PHE A 284 -2.94 25.47 -1.92
N THR A 285 -3.08 26.78 -1.66
CA THR A 285 -2.33 27.50 -0.63
C THR A 285 -3.15 27.84 0.61
N THR A 286 -4.47 27.93 0.46
CA THR A 286 -5.42 28.31 1.51
C THR A 286 -6.38 27.16 1.73
N PRO A 287 -6.33 26.47 2.88
CA PRO A 287 -7.15 25.30 3.12
C PRO A 287 -8.65 25.65 3.21
N ALA A 288 -9.52 24.67 2.95
CA ALA A 288 -10.98 24.87 2.99
C ALA A 288 -11.48 25.31 4.37
N THR A 289 -10.92 24.77 5.45
CA THR A 289 -11.13 25.23 6.83
C THR A 289 -9.85 25.50 7.57
N ALA A 290 -9.95 26.19 8.71
CA ALA A 290 -8.81 26.50 9.56
C ALA A 290 -8.17 25.25 10.23
N SER A 291 -8.91 24.15 10.34
CA SER A 291 -8.42 22.86 10.85
C SER A 291 -7.70 22.03 9.79
N ASP A 292 -7.93 22.33 8.50
CA ASP A 292 -7.38 21.60 7.39
C ASP A 292 -5.90 21.99 7.14
N THR A 293 -5.10 21.01 6.72
CA THR A 293 -3.72 21.28 6.28
C THR A 293 -3.76 21.79 4.83
N PRO A 294 -3.00 22.85 4.47
CA PRO A 294 -2.91 23.30 3.09
C PRO A 294 -2.44 22.19 2.14
N LEU A 295 -3.08 22.08 0.96
CA LEU A 295 -2.73 21.05 -0.02
C LEU A 295 -1.27 21.15 -0.49
N GLN A 296 -0.73 22.37 -0.57
CA GLN A 296 0.68 22.62 -0.84
C GLN A 296 1.61 21.93 0.17
N ASP A 297 1.26 21.91 1.46
CA ASP A 297 2.10 21.37 2.51
C ASP A 297 2.05 19.85 2.47
N LEU A 298 0.88 19.28 2.23
CA LEU A 298 0.70 17.84 1.99
C LEU A 298 1.54 17.38 0.78
N TYR A 299 1.50 18.13 -0.32
CA TYR A 299 2.31 17.84 -1.51
C TYR A 299 3.82 17.92 -1.24
N HIS A 300 4.29 18.95 -0.52
CA HIS A 300 5.70 19.07 -0.14
C HIS A 300 6.15 17.94 0.80
N ASN A 301 5.29 17.55 1.75
CA ASN A 301 5.56 16.44 2.66
C ASN A 301 5.66 15.11 1.90
N MET A 302 4.79 14.88 0.92
CA MET A 302 4.87 13.70 0.04
C MET A 302 6.23 13.62 -0.68
N ILE A 303 6.65 14.69 -1.35
CA ILE A 303 7.94 14.71 -2.09
C ILE A 303 9.12 14.53 -1.14
N THR A 304 9.08 15.21 0.01
CA THR A 304 10.14 15.16 1.01
C THR A 304 10.25 13.76 1.62
N GLY A 305 9.11 13.13 1.93
CA GLY A 305 9.05 11.76 2.46
C GLY A 305 9.69 10.75 1.51
N VAL A 306 9.31 10.78 0.22
CA VAL A 306 9.89 9.88 -0.80
C VAL A 306 11.40 10.08 -0.91
N SER A 307 11.85 11.34 -0.93
CA SER A 307 13.27 11.67 -1.06
C SER A 307 14.09 11.18 0.14
N GLN A 308 13.55 11.34 1.35
CA GLN A 308 14.17 10.86 2.59
C GLN A 308 14.22 9.33 2.63
N SER A 309 13.12 8.65 2.33
CA SER A 309 13.06 7.18 2.29
C SER A 309 14.08 6.62 1.30
N ALA A 310 14.19 7.20 0.09
CA ALA A 310 15.19 6.80 -0.89
C ALA A 310 16.63 6.98 -0.37
N ALA A 311 16.93 8.09 0.30
CA ALA A 311 18.25 8.35 0.87
C ALA A 311 18.61 7.36 2.01
N VAL A 312 17.63 7.03 2.85
CA VAL A 312 17.79 6.02 3.92
C VAL A 312 18.03 4.64 3.32
N SER A 313 17.20 4.18 2.38
CA SER A 313 17.37 2.88 1.73
C SER A 313 18.71 2.75 1.01
N GLN A 314 19.18 3.82 0.36
CA GLN A 314 20.50 3.85 -0.27
C GLN A 314 21.63 3.71 0.76
N SER A 315 21.53 4.40 1.89
CA SER A 315 22.53 4.36 2.97
C SER A 315 22.60 2.97 3.62
N VAL A 316 21.43 2.35 3.85
CA VAL A 316 21.32 0.99 4.39
C VAL A 316 21.93 -0.04 3.42
N THR A 317 21.63 0.09 2.12
CA THR A 317 22.18 -0.79 1.08
C THR A 317 23.71 -0.72 1.02
N GLU A 318 24.28 0.48 1.07
CA GLU A 318 25.72 0.68 1.05
C GLU A 318 26.40 0.09 2.30
N GLY A 319 25.77 0.26 3.47
CA GLY A 319 26.22 -0.37 4.72
C GLY A 319 26.27 -1.90 4.63
N TYR A 320 25.21 -2.53 4.11
CA TYR A 320 25.17 -3.99 3.91
C TYR A 320 26.19 -4.47 2.89
N ARG A 321 26.41 -3.72 1.80
CA ARG A 321 27.43 -4.05 0.79
C ARG A 321 28.82 -4.09 1.41
N LEU A 322 29.18 -3.06 2.19
CA LEU A 322 30.47 -2.99 2.88
C LEU A 322 30.66 -4.13 3.89
N PHE A 323 29.61 -4.45 4.65
CA PHE A 323 29.62 -5.55 5.60
C PHE A 323 29.82 -6.90 4.90
N GLN A 324 29.12 -7.14 3.79
CA GLN A 324 29.27 -8.35 2.97
C GLN A 324 30.70 -8.48 2.42
N GLU A 325 31.28 -7.39 1.93
CA GLU A 325 32.67 -7.37 1.43
C GLU A 325 33.66 -7.75 2.54
N THR A 326 33.44 -7.24 3.75
CA THR A 326 34.27 -7.56 4.93
C THR A 326 34.20 -9.05 5.27
N LEU A 327 33.00 -9.63 5.33
CA LEU A 327 32.80 -11.06 5.59
C LEU A 327 33.39 -11.95 4.48
N ARG A 328 33.29 -11.52 3.22
CA ARG A 328 33.91 -12.22 2.09
C ARG A 328 35.44 -12.21 2.21
N ALA A 329 36.04 -11.08 2.57
CA ALA A 329 37.47 -10.97 2.81
C ALA A 329 37.93 -11.89 3.96
N GLU A 330 37.19 -11.92 5.08
CA GLU A 330 37.48 -12.81 6.21
C GLU A 330 37.36 -14.29 5.82
N LYS A 331 36.30 -14.64 5.06
CA LYS A 331 36.12 -15.99 4.52
C LYS A 331 37.30 -16.38 3.64
N LEU A 332 37.73 -15.52 2.71
CA LEU A 332 38.87 -15.81 1.84
C LEU A 332 40.17 -15.94 2.62
N ALA A 333 40.36 -15.18 3.70
CA ALA A 333 41.52 -15.32 4.58
C ALA A 333 41.55 -16.66 5.33
N LYS A 334 40.39 -17.18 5.75
CA LYS A 334 40.28 -18.47 6.49
C LYS A 334 40.15 -19.70 5.58
N SER A 335 39.44 -19.56 4.46
CA SER A 335 39.15 -20.62 3.48
C SER A 335 40.15 -20.63 2.33
N GLY A 336 41.03 -19.63 2.25
CA GLY A 336 42.14 -19.62 1.33
C GLY A 336 43.00 -20.86 1.58
N VAL A 337 43.02 -21.77 0.60
CA VAL A 337 43.93 -22.91 0.62
C VAL A 337 45.33 -22.35 0.57
N ASN A 338 46.08 -22.45 1.67
CA ASN A 338 47.49 -22.15 1.64
C ASN A 338 48.15 -23.22 0.78
N ILE A 339 48.57 -22.84 -0.44
CA ILE A 339 49.21 -23.74 -1.41
C ILE A 339 50.40 -24.45 -0.76
N ASP A 340 51.06 -23.81 0.20
CA ASP A 340 52.16 -24.39 0.96
C ASP A 340 51.70 -25.53 1.88
N GLU A 341 50.55 -25.40 2.57
CA GLU A 341 50.01 -26.49 3.40
C GLU A 341 49.52 -27.67 2.58
N GLU A 342 48.86 -27.42 1.44
CA GLU A 342 48.39 -28.49 0.56
C GLU A 342 49.58 -29.17 -0.16
N ALA A 343 50.62 -28.42 -0.51
CA ALA A 343 51.89 -28.97 -1.00
C ALA A 343 52.62 -29.79 0.08
N ILE A 344 52.63 -29.35 1.34
CA ILE A 344 53.17 -30.12 2.48
C ILE A 344 52.37 -31.41 2.68
N ARG A 345 51.03 -31.37 2.62
CA ARG A 345 50.18 -32.58 2.70
C ARG A 345 50.42 -33.52 1.53
N MET A 346 50.58 -32.99 0.32
CA MET A 346 50.93 -33.78 -0.86
C MET A 346 52.29 -34.45 -0.72
N MET A 347 53.32 -33.68 -0.32
CA MET A 347 54.67 -34.20 -0.06
C MET A 347 54.67 -35.26 1.05
N THR A 348 53.85 -35.07 2.08
CA THR A 348 53.71 -36.02 3.18
C THR A 348 53.03 -37.31 2.72
N MET A 349 51.95 -37.22 1.94
CA MET A 349 51.29 -38.38 1.30
C MET A 349 52.22 -39.10 0.33
N GLN A 350 53.01 -38.38 -0.46
CA GLN A 350 54.03 -38.96 -1.35
C GLN A 350 55.13 -39.69 -0.57
N ARG A 351 55.65 -39.10 0.51
CA ARG A 351 56.64 -39.73 1.39
C ARG A 351 56.07 -40.97 2.08
N MET A 352 54.83 -40.92 2.58
CA MET A 352 54.16 -42.08 3.15
C MET A 352 53.97 -43.19 2.12
N PHE A 353 53.56 -42.86 0.89
CA PHE A 353 53.43 -43.84 -0.19
C PHE A 353 54.77 -44.47 -0.56
N GLN A 354 55.84 -43.68 -0.66
CA GLN A 354 57.21 -44.17 -0.90
C GLN A 354 57.70 -45.07 0.25
N ALA A 355 57.41 -44.71 1.51
CA ALA A 355 57.76 -45.53 2.67
C ALA A 355 56.99 -46.85 2.69
N SER A 356 55.68 -46.84 2.42
CA SER A 356 54.86 -48.05 2.29
C SER A 356 55.31 -48.93 1.12
N ALA A 357 55.65 -48.34 -0.02
CA ALA A 357 56.16 -49.10 -1.17
C ALA A 357 57.52 -49.74 -0.88
N ARG A 358 58.42 -49.04 -0.18
CA ARG A 358 59.69 -49.62 0.29
C ARG A 358 59.45 -50.75 1.28
N PHE A 359 58.57 -50.56 2.26
CA PHE A 359 58.21 -51.59 3.24
C PHE A 359 57.66 -52.84 2.56
N ILE A 360 56.76 -52.70 1.57
CA ILE A 360 56.24 -53.81 0.78
C ILE A 360 57.35 -54.49 -0.01
N ALA A 361 58.28 -53.73 -0.61
CA ALA A 361 59.42 -54.29 -1.32
C ALA A 361 60.35 -55.09 -0.39
N THR A 362 60.62 -54.59 0.82
CA THR A 362 61.44 -55.32 1.80
C THR A 362 60.73 -56.56 2.33
N VAL A 363 59.40 -56.50 2.52
CA VAL A 363 58.59 -57.67 2.88
C VAL A 363 58.60 -58.72 1.77
N ASN A 364 58.48 -58.30 0.50
CA ASN A 364 58.58 -59.21 -0.64
C ASN A 364 59.97 -59.84 -0.76
N GLU A 365 61.05 -59.08 -0.55
CA GLU A 365 62.41 -59.65 -0.49
C GLU A 365 62.57 -60.65 0.65
N MET A 366 62.02 -60.35 1.84
CA MET A 366 62.04 -61.31 2.96
C MET A 366 61.21 -62.57 2.66
N LEU A 367 60.08 -62.45 1.96
CA LEU A 367 59.27 -63.58 1.52
C LEU A 367 59.99 -64.42 0.45
N ASP A 368 60.66 -63.79 -0.52
CA ASP A 368 61.44 -64.50 -1.54
C ASP A 368 62.65 -65.23 -0.94
N VAL A 369 63.30 -64.66 0.09
CA VAL A 369 64.37 -65.35 0.84
C VAL A 369 63.81 -66.56 1.60
N LEU A 370 62.61 -66.45 2.17
CA LEU A 370 61.94 -67.55 2.88
C LEU A 370 61.44 -68.66 1.96
N VAL A 371 61.09 -68.35 0.71
CA VAL A 371 60.60 -69.33 -0.29
C VAL A 371 61.75 -70.01 -1.05
N ASN A 372 62.93 -69.38 -1.11
CA ASN A 372 64.14 -69.94 -1.72
C ASN A 372 65.11 -70.60 -0.72
N LEU A 373 64.67 -70.76 0.54
CA LEU A 373 65.25 -71.64 1.56
C LEU A 373 64.45 -72.95 1.61
#